data_AF-I0KXB7-F1
#
_entry.id   AF-I0KXB7-F1
#
_cell.length_a   1.000
_cell.length_b   1.000
_cell.length_c   1.000
_cell.angle_alpha   90.00
_cell.angle_beta   90.00
_cell.angle_gamma   90.00
#
_symmetry.space_group_name_H-M   'P 1'
#
loop_
_entity.id
_entity.type
_entity.pdbx_description
1 polymer ?
#
loop_
_entity_poly.entity_id
_entity_poly.type
_entity_poly.pdbx_seq_one_letter_code
_entity_poly.pdbx_strand_id
1 'polypeptide(L)'
;MDSPDWKGVTNQILYGLMFTPQLDDSSASQMATAMAERRYFGDGPAVYADAIARAQRYAGPLTDEIETPHSEQDFRDFLRRLAGELDERRPWQGLAT
;
A
#
# COMPACT_ATOMS: atom_id res chain seq x y z
N MET A 1 -3.14 -17.82 13.92
CA MET A 1 -3.16 -16.36 13.76
C MET A 1 -3.78 -16.12 12.42
N ASP A 2 -5.03 -15.66 12.40
CA ASP A 2 -5.64 -15.21 11.16
C ASP A 2 -4.73 -14.13 10.57
N SER A 3 -4.43 -14.21 9.28
CA SER A 3 -3.72 -13.13 8.61
C SER A 3 -4.48 -11.83 8.88
N PRO A 4 -3.80 -10.69 9.12
CA PRO A 4 -4.48 -9.41 9.22
C PRO A 4 -5.43 -9.25 8.03
N ASP A 5 -6.60 -8.67 8.28
CA ASP A 5 -7.60 -8.44 7.23
C ASP A 5 -6.95 -7.64 6.11
N TRP A 6 -6.60 -8.34 5.03
CA TRP A 6 -5.83 -7.78 3.92
C TRP A 6 -6.57 -6.62 3.25
N LYS A 7 -7.91 -6.62 3.33
CA LYS A 7 -8.73 -5.55 2.78
C LYS A 7 -8.64 -4.32 3.70
N GLY A 8 -8.76 -4.50 5.01
CA GLY A 8 -8.47 -3.45 5.99
C GLY A 8 -7.07 -2.83 5.84
N VAL A 9 -6.04 -3.64 5.60
CA VAL A 9 -4.67 -3.14 5.35
C VAL A 9 -4.58 -2.37 4.03
N THR A 10 -5.23 -2.86 2.97
CA THR A 10 -5.31 -2.17 1.67
C THR A 10 -6.06 -0.84 1.78
N ASN A 11 -7.10 -0.79 2.60
CA ASN A 11 -7.86 0.42 2.89
C ASN A 11 -7.02 1.49 3.61
N GLN A 12 -6.07 1.11 4.47
CA GLN A 12 -5.13 2.08 5.06
C GLN A 12 -4.25 2.75 4.00
N ILE A 13 -3.85 2.01 2.96
CA ILE A 13 -3.12 2.55 1.80
C ILE A 13 -4.00 3.58 1.09
N LEU A 14 -5.24 3.21 0.76
CA LEU A 14 -6.19 4.09 0.08
C LEU A 14 -6.46 5.37 0.89
N TYR A 15 -6.65 5.23 2.20
CA TYR A 15 -6.83 6.37 3.10
C TYR A 15 -5.60 7.30 3.10
N GLY A 16 -4.40 6.74 3.10
CA GLY A 16 -3.15 7.52 3.00
C GLY A 16 -2.99 8.31 1.70
N LEU A 17 -3.77 7.98 0.66
CA LEU A 17 -3.75 8.64 -0.65
C LEU A 17 -4.85 9.70 -0.82
N MET A 18 -5.73 9.89 0.17
CA MET A 18 -6.92 10.73 0.04
C MET A 18 -6.61 12.17 -0.41
N PHE A 19 -5.47 12.71 -0.01
CA PHE A 19 -5.00 14.05 -0.39
C PHE A 19 -3.81 14.03 -1.36
N THR A 20 -3.45 12.86 -1.88
CA THR A 20 -2.39 12.70 -2.87
C THR A 20 -2.99 12.87 -4.25
N PRO A 21 -2.71 13.97 -4.98
CA PRO A 21 -3.41 14.26 -6.24
C PRO A 21 -2.96 13.38 -7.42
N GLN A 22 -1.74 12.81 -7.35
CA GLN A 22 -1.15 12.01 -8.43
C GLN A 22 -0.65 10.68 -7.87
N LEU A 23 -1.14 9.58 -8.44
CA LEU A 23 -0.77 8.20 -8.06
C LEU A 23 0.36 7.65 -8.96
N ASP A 24 1.49 8.35 -8.96
CA ASP A 24 2.67 8.05 -9.78
C ASP A 24 3.79 7.32 -9.02
N ASP A 25 4.93 7.11 -9.69
CA ASP A 25 6.11 6.45 -9.10
C ASP A 25 6.68 7.21 -7.90
N SER A 26 6.61 8.55 -7.91
CA SER A 26 7.09 9.38 -6.80
C SER A 26 6.26 9.15 -5.53
N SER A 27 4.93 9.15 -5.66
CA SER A 27 4.02 8.88 -4.55
C SER A 27 4.14 7.44 -4.02
N ALA A 28 4.32 6.45 -4.91
CA ALA A 28 4.55 5.06 -4.54
C ALA A 28 5.87 4.89 -3.78
N SER A 29 6.95 5.50 -4.25
CA SER A 29 8.27 5.48 -3.64
C SER A 29 8.27 6.10 -2.23
N GLN A 30 7.60 7.24 -2.07
CA GLN A 30 7.42 7.91 -0.77
C GLN A 30 6.65 7.04 0.22
N MET A 31 5.56 6.40 -0.23
CA MET A 31 4.77 5.52 0.62
C MET A 31 5.55 4.25 1.01
N ALA A 32 6.31 3.65 0.08
CA ALA A 32 7.18 2.51 0.37
C ALA A 32 8.22 2.86 1.44
N THR A 33 8.82 4.05 1.38
CA THR A 33 9.73 4.56 2.43
C THR A 33 9.01 4.70 3.77
N ALA A 34 7.80 5.27 3.80
CA ALA A 34 7.03 5.40 5.04
C ALA A 34 6.66 4.05 5.66
N MET A 35 6.37 3.04 4.83
CA MET A 35 6.13 1.65 5.26
C MET A 35 7.40 0.99 5.82
N ALA A 36 8.53 1.13 5.13
CA ALA A 36 9.81 0.59 5.57
C ALA A 36 10.25 1.18 6.92
N GLU A 37 10.06 2.49 7.09
CA GLU A 37 10.39 3.21 8.31
C GLU A 37 9.33 3.09 9.42
N ARG A 38 8.22 2.39 9.17
CA ARG A 38 7.11 2.22 10.13
C ARG A 38 6.58 3.53 10.72
N ARG A 39 6.61 4.63 9.97
CA ARG A 39 6.17 5.95 10.46
C ARG A 39 4.69 5.92 10.83
N TYR A 40 3.83 5.95 9.82
CA TYR A 40 2.36 5.88 9.98
C TYR A 40 1.79 4.50 9.60
N PHE A 41 2.67 3.58 9.19
CA PHE A 41 2.38 2.23 8.74
C PHE A 41 2.98 1.22 9.73
N GLY A 42 2.42 1.17 10.94
CA GLY A 42 3.02 0.52 12.12
C GLY A 42 3.15 -1.02 12.02
N ASP A 43 2.31 -1.66 11.21
CA ASP A 43 2.36 -3.12 10.97
C ASP A 43 3.61 -3.54 10.18
N GLY A 44 4.28 -2.57 9.54
CA GLY A 44 5.53 -2.75 8.82
C GLY A 44 5.36 -3.32 7.41
N PRO A 45 6.44 -3.25 6.60
CA PRO A 45 6.37 -3.39 5.16
C PRO A 45 5.97 -4.80 4.70
N ALA A 46 6.24 -5.83 5.50
CA ALA A 46 5.84 -7.20 5.20
C ALA A 46 4.31 -7.40 5.19
N VAL A 47 3.60 -6.75 6.11
CA VAL A 47 2.14 -6.84 6.20
C VAL A 47 1.50 -6.15 4.98
N TYR A 48 1.98 -4.97 4.61
CA TYR A 48 1.49 -4.26 3.43
C TYR A 48 1.84 -5.00 2.14
N ALA A 49 3.04 -5.56 2.00
CA ALA A 49 3.40 -6.35 0.82
C ALA A 49 2.50 -7.58 0.63
N ASP A 50 2.16 -8.31 1.71
CA ASP A 50 1.21 -9.44 1.64
C ASP A 50 -0.20 -8.97 1.25
N ALA A 51 -0.68 -7.87 1.86
CA ALA A 51 -1.99 -7.31 1.54
C ALA A 51 -2.09 -6.86 0.07
N ILE A 52 -1.07 -6.18 -0.45
CA ILE A 52 -0.98 -5.74 -1.85
C ILE A 52 -1.01 -6.96 -2.78
N ALA A 53 -0.26 -8.02 -2.47
CA ALA A 53 -0.24 -9.24 -3.28
C ALA A 53 -1.62 -9.95 -3.33
N ARG A 54 -2.40 -9.88 -2.24
CA ARG A 54 -3.78 -10.38 -2.21
C ARG A 54 -4.72 -9.47 -3.01
N ALA A 55 -4.63 -8.15 -2.83
CA ALA A 55 -5.43 -7.17 -3.56
C ALA A 55 -5.24 -7.26 -5.08
N GLN A 56 -4.02 -7.48 -5.57
CA GLN A 56 -3.73 -7.66 -6.99
C GLN A 56 -4.39 -8.89 -7.62
N ARG A 57 -4.68 -9.94 -6.83
CA ARG A 57 -5.36 -11.16 -7.29
C ARG A 57 -6.88 -11.07 -7.12
N TYR A 58 -7.37 -10.08 -6.39
CA TYR A 58 -8.79 -9.92 -6.10
C TYR A 58 -9.50 -9.22 -7.26
N ALA A 59 -10.56 -9.85 -7.77
CA ALA A 59 -11.34 -9.37 -8.92
C ALA A 59 -12.47 -8.41 -8.53
N GLY A 60 -12.85 -8.35 -7.24
CA GLY A 60 -13.87 -7.42 -6.76
C GLY A 60 -13.32 -6.03 -6.47
N PRO A 61 -14.17 -5.05 -6.13
CA PRO A 61 -13.76 -3.67 -5.89
C PRO A 61 -12.82 -3.53 -4.68
N LEU A 62 -11.84 -2.64 -4.80
CA LEU A 62 -10.90 -2.27 -3.75
C LEU A 62 -11.20 -0.89 -3.16
N THR A 63 -11.97 -0.05 -3.86
CA THR A 63 -12.35 1.30 -3.43
C THR A 63 -13.82 1.42 -3.00
N ASP A 64 -14.46 0.32 -2.61
CA ASP A 64 -15.89 0.27 -2.24
C ASP A 64 -16.19 0.60 -0.77
N GLU A 65 -15.17 0.59 0.09
CA GLU A 65 -15.33 0.78 1.54
C GLU A 65 -14.95 2.18 2.03
N ILE A 66 -14.20 2.95 1.22
CA ILE A 66 -13.73 4.30 1.55
C ILE A 66 -14.06 5.24 0.39
N GLU A 67 -14.69 6.38 0.70
CA GLU A 67 -14.86 7.46 -0.26
C GLU A 67 -13.49 8.06 -0.63
N THR A 68 -13.20 8.07 -1.93
CA THR A 68 -11.89 8.47 -2.46
C THR A 68 -12.06 9.24 -3.77
N PRO A 69 -11.22 10.25 -4.06
CA PRO A 69 -11.20 10.89 -5.38
C PRO A 69 -10.57 10.01 -6.47
N HIS A 70 -9.92 8.91 -6.08
CA HIS A 70 -9.20 8.03 -6.99
C HIS A 70 -10.10 6.99 -7.64
N SER A 71 -9.90 6.73 -8.92
CA SER A 71 -10.60 5.63 -9.57
C SER A 71 -10.06 4.27 -9.10
N GLU A 72 -10.88 3.23 -9.20
CA GLU A 72 -10.48 1.84 -8.93
C GLU A 72 -9.25 1.42 -9.76
N GLN A 73 -9.20 1.86 -11.03
CA GLN A 73 -8.09 1.55 -11.93
C GLN A 73 -6.80 2.23 -11.49
N ASP A 74 -6.86 3.53 -11.15
CA ASP A 74 -5.68 4.27 -10.68
C ASP A 74 -5.13 3.67 -9.38
N PHE A 75 -6.03 3.28 -8.47
CA PHE A 75 -5.62 2.64 -7.22
C PHE A 75 -4.95 1.28 -7.47
N ARG A 76 -5.48 0.44 -8.37
CA ARG A 76 -4.84 -0.83 -8.74
C ARG A 76 -3.47 -0.64 -9.38
N ASP A 77 -3.34 0.34 -10.25
CA ASP A 77 -2.06 0.66 -10.88
C ASP A 77 -1.06 1.20 -9.87
N PHE A 78 -1.51 2.01 -8.90
CA PHE A 78 -0.70 2.43 -7.76
C PHE A 78 -0.21 1.25 -6.92
N LEU A 79 -1.10 0.31 -6.56
CA LEU A 79 -0.72 -0.90 -5.81
C LEU A 79 0.32 -1.72 -6.54
N ARG A 80 0.32 -1.73 -7.89
CA ARG A 80 1.36 -2.38 -8.69
C ARG A 80 2.72 -1.68 -8.57
N ARG A 81 2.74 -0.35 -8.65
CA ARG A 81 3.96 0.46 -8.48
C ARG A 81 4.52 0.30 -7.06
N LEU A 82 3.66 0.40 -6.06
CA LEU A 82 4.03 0.25 -4.66
C LEU A 82 4.59 -1.15 -4.34
N ALA A 83 4.04 -2.20 -4.95
CA ALA A 83 4.60 -3.55 -4.84
C ALA A 83 6.05 -3.60 -5.36
N GLY A 84 6.32 -2.99 -6.52
CA GLY A 84 7.66 -2.90 -7.09
C GLY A 84 8.63 -2.17 -6.16
N GLU A 85 8.25 -1.00 -5.65
CA GLU A 85 9.06 -0.22 -4.71
C GLU A 85 9.35 -1.00 -3.41
N LEU A 86 8.36 -1.72 -2.87
CA LEU A 86 8.56 -2.57 -1.69
C LEU A 86 9.49 -3.75 -2.00
N ASP A 87 9.37 -4.39 -3.16
CA ASP A 87 10.21 -5.51 -3.55
C ASP A 87 11.68 -5.10 -3.74
N GLU A 88 11.94 -3.93 -4.33
CA GLU A 88 13.28 -3.35 -4.47
C GLU A 88 13.94 -3.03 -3.13
N ARG A 89 13.15 -2.76 -2.08
CA ARG A 89 13.62 -2.45 -0.73
C ARG A 89 13.81 -3.70 0.14
N ARG A 90 13.70 -4.92 -0.42
CA ARG A 90 13.94 -6.15 0.34
C ARG A 90 15.46 -6.40 0.55
N PRO A 91 15.86 -6.99 1.69
CA PRO A 91 15.07 -7.13 2.91
C PRO A 91 14.86 -5.73 3.52
N TRP A 92 13.65 -5.45 4.03
CA TRP A 92 13.27 -4.14 4.58
C TRP A 92 14.00 -3.79 5.90
N GLN A 93 15.33 -3.86 5.90
CA GLN A 93 16.21 -3.57 7.03
C GLN A 93 16.65 -2.09 6.99
N GLY A 94 16.52 -1.43 8.15
CA GLY A 94 16.81 -0.01 8.36
C GLY A 94 15.50 0.81 8.31
N LEU A 95 15.06 1.49 9.38
CA LEU A 95 15.82 2.33 10.28
C LEU A 95 15.46 2.05 11.75
N ALA A 96 16.31 1.29 12.44
CA ALA A 96 16.52 1.48 13.86
C ALA A 96 17.67 2.49 14.00
N THR A 97 17.31 3.77 14.14
CA THR A 97 18.17 4.82 14.71
C THR A 97 17.31 5.70 15.57
#